data_AF-D6PJU4-F1
#
_entry.id   AF-D6PJU4-F1
#
_cell.length_a   1.000
_cell.length_b   1.000
_cell.length_c   1.000
_cell.angle_alpha   90.00
_cell.angle_beta   90.00
_cell.angle_gamma   90.00
#
_symmetry.space_group_name_H-M   'P 1'
#
loop_
_entity.id
_entity.type
_entity.pdbx_description
1 polymer ?
#
loop_
_entity_poly.entity_id
_entity_poly.type
_entity_poly.pdbx_seq_one_letter_code
_entity_poly.pdbx_strand_id
1 'polypeptide(L)' 'MESNKQLESLVKKLRENYQYIFNTDEGKEVLSDLEKRCHYHSTTNVKGDSHESAYMEGQRSVLLFIKSMLQKENKNVK' A
#
# COMPACT_ATOMS: atom_id res chain seq x y z
N MET A 1 26.84 -5.06 7.93
CA MET A 1 26.04 -5.91 8.83
C MET A 1 25.21 -5.08 9.81
N GLU A 2 25.80 -4.19 10.61
CA GLU A 2 25.07 -3.30 11.55
C GLU A 2 23.98 -2.45 10.85
N SER A 3 24.33 -1.81 9.72
CA SER A 3 23.42 -0.96 8.92
C SER A 3 22.20 -1.74 8.39
N ASN A 4 22.39 -2.97 7.92
CA ASN A 4 21.29 -3.81 7.43
C ASN A 4 20.31 -4.16 8.55
N LYS A 5 20.83 -4.46 9.75
CA LYS A 5 20.02 -4.75 10.94
C LYS A 5 19.21 -3.53 11.41
N GLN A 6 19.79 -2.34 11.30
CA GLN A 6 19.08 -1.08 11.59
C GLN A 6 17.95 -0.83 10.59
N LEU A 7 18.21 -1.09 9.30
CA LEU A 7 17.20 -0.95 8.25
C LEU A 7 16.03 -1.93 8.43
N GLU A 8 16.32 -3.19 8.74
CA GLU A 8 15.29 -4.21 9.03
C GLU A 8 14.40 -3.79 10.21
N SER A 9 15.00 -3.28 11.29
CA SER A 9 14.28 -2.78 12.46
C SER A 9 13.36 -1.60 12.11
N LEU A 10 13.84 -0.67 11.29
CA LEU A 10 13.05 0.47 10.82
C LEU A 10 11.85 0.01 9.98
N VAL A 11 12.05 -0.89 9.02
CA VAL A 11 10.99 -1.43 8.17
C VAL A 11 9.94 -2.17 9.01
N LYS A 12 10.38 -2.96 9.99
CA LYS A 12 9.49 -3.64 10.93
C LYS A 12 8.61 -2.64 11.70
N LYS A 13 9.23 -1.60 12.28
CA LYS A 13 8.51 -0.55 13.02
C LYS A 13 7.50 0.19 12.14
N LEU A 14 7.89 0.50 10.89
CA LEU A 14 6.95 1.11 9.94
C LEU A 14 5.77 0.19 9.69
N ARG A 15 6.00 -1.10 9.45
CA ARG A 15 4.92 -2.08 9.25
C ARG A 15 3.96 -2.13 10.42
N GLU A 16 4.48 -2.18 11.65
CA GLU A 16 3.67 -2.13 12.88
C GLU A 16 2.81 -0.86 12.94
N ASN A 17 3.36 0.30 12.56
CA ASN A 17 2.62 1.55 12.51
C ASN A 17 1.50 1.53 11.46
N TYR A 18 1.78 1.06 10.24
CA TYR A 18 0.76 0.92 9.19
C TYR A 18 -0.38 0.01 9.67
N GLN A 19 -0.04 -1.14 10.27
CA GLN A 19 -1.01 -2.09 10.81
C GLN A 19 -1.83 -1.50 11.95
N TYR A 20 -1.20 -0.75 12.87
CA TYR A 20 -1.90 -0.09 13.96
C TYR A 20 -2.90 0.93 13.43
N ILE A 21 -2.45 1.88 12.60
CA ILE A 21 -3.29 2.97 12.08
C ILE A 21 -4.47 2.44 11.29
N PHE A 22 -4.24 1.53 10.33
CA PHE A 22 -5.31 1.03 9.47
C PHE A 22 -6.18 -0.06 10.11
N ASN A 23 -5.92 -0.44 11.37
CA ASN A 23 -6.82 -1.27 12.17
C ASN A 23 -7.75 -0.48 13.09
N THR A 24 -7.54 0.83 13.26
CA THR A 24 -8.53 1.69 13.94
C THR A 24 -9.78 1.85 13.07
N ASP A 25 -10.89 2.30 13.65
CA ASP A 25 -12.13 2.44 12.90
C ASP A 25 -12.04 3.57 11.87
N GLU A 26 -11.48 4.72 12.24
CA GLU A 26 -11.21 5.84 11.33
C GLU A 26 -10.17 5.44 10.26
N GLY A 27 -9.19 4.62 10.62
CA GLY A 27 -8.20 4.10 9.68
C GLY A 27 -8.84 3.25 8.59
N LYS A 28 -9.81 2.40 8.93
CA LYS A 28 -10.57 1.60 7.96
C LYS A 28 -11.43 2.48 7.06
N GLU A 29 -12.06 3.52 7.60
CA GLU A 29 -12.83 4.49 6.80
C GLU A 29 -11.95 5.21 5.78
N VAL A 30 -10.79 5.71 6.21
CA VAL A 30 -9.81 6.35 5.32
C VAL A 30 -9.30 5.36 4.27
N LEU A 31 -8.98 4.12 4.64
CA LEU A 31 -8.55 3.10 3.67
C LEU A 31 -9.63 2.83 2.61
N SER A 32 -10.89 2.73 3.02
CA SER A 32 -12.02 2.55 2.10
C SER A 32 -12.21 3.74 1.16
N ASP A 33 -12.00 4.97 1.64
CA ASP A 33 -12.03 6.16 0.78
C ASP A 33 -10.85 6.17 -0.22
N LEU A 34 -9.65 5.81 0.23
CA LEU A 34 -8.47 5.67 -0.64
C LEU A 34 -8.68 4.61 -1.73
N GLU A 35 -9.35 3.49 -1.43
CA GLU A 35 -9.68 2.47 -2.44
C GLU A 35 -10.54 3.00 -3.58
N LYS A 36 -11.46 3.92 -3.27
CA LYS A 36 -12.33 4.58 -4.26
C LYS A 36 -11.55 5.59 -5.10
N ARG A 37 -10.64 6.35 -4.48
CA ARG A 37 -9.86 7.42 -5.14
C ARG A 37 -8.69 6.90 -5.95
N CYS A 38 -7.98 5.89 -5.45
CA CYS A 38 -6.78 5.34 -6.06
C CYS A 38 -7.09 4.13 -6.96
N HIS A 39 -8.27 4.17 -7.58
CA HIS A 39 -8.69 3.25 -8.64
C HIS A 39 -8.61 1.77 -8.26
N TYR A 40 -8.76 1.35 -7.01
CA TYR A 40 -8.49 -0.05 -6.61
C TYR A 40 -9.37 -1.07 -7.35
N HIS A 41 -10.63 -0.72 -7.59
CA HIS A 41 -11.63 -1.57 -8.24
C HIS A 41 -12.00 -1.13 -9.67
N SER A 42 -11.26 -0.20 -10.27
CA SER A 42 -11.52 0.33 -11.61
C SER A 42 -10.28 0.29 -12.49
N THR A 43 -10.43 0.16 -13.80
CA THR A 43 -9.28 0.26 -14.71
C THR A 43 -8.64 1.65 -14.64
N THR A 44 -7.32 1.69 -14.75
CA THR A 44 -6.48 2.89 -14.87
C THR A 44 -6.08 3.15 -16.33
N ASN A 45 -6.43 2.24 -17.25
CA ASN A 45 -6.09 2.38 -18.66
C ASN A 45 -6.99 3.42 -19.32
N VAL A 46 -6.38 4.53 -19.75
CA VAL A 46 -7.03 5.59 -20.51
C VAL A 46 -6.64 5.46 -21.98
N LYS A 47 -7.60 5.08 -22.82
CA LYS A 47 -7.37 4.83 -24.24
C LYS A 47 -6.86 6.09 -24.94
N GLY A 48 -5.66 6.00 -25.51
CA GLY A 48 -5.03 7.11 -26.23
C GLY A 48 -4.26 8.07 -25.32
N ASP A 49 -4.19 7.82 -24.02
CA ASP A 49 -3.45 8.65 -23.07
C ASP A 49 -2.64 7.79 -22.08
N SER A 50 -1.38 7.55 -22.43
CA SER A 50 -0.46 6.79 -21.57
C SER A 50 0.01 7.58 -20.36
N HIS A 51 0.01 8.91 -20.41
CA HIS A 51 0.43 9.75 -19.28
C HIS A 51 -0.61 9.70 -18.18
N GLU A 52 -1.89 9.84 -18.53
CA GLU A 52 -2.99 9.69 -17.58
C GLU A 52 -3.03 8.26 -17.01
N SER A 53 -2.83 7.25 -17.87
CA SER A 53 -2.76 5.86 -17.40
C SER A 53 -1.64 5.64 -16.38
N ALA A 54 -0.45 6.18 -16.64
CA ALA A 54 0.69 6.08 -15.72
C ALA A 54 0.45 6.86 -14.43
N TYR A 55 -0.23 8.01 -14.49
CA TYR A 55 -0.60 8.79 -13.32
C TYR A 55 -1.56 8.01 -12.40
N MET A 56 -2.62 7.43 -12.96
CA MET A 56 -3.58 6.60 -12.21
C MET A 56 -2.92 5.34 -11.62
N GLU A 57 -2.03 4.70 -12.36
CA GLU A 57 -1.25 3.56 -11.84
C GLU A 57 -0.27 3.97 -10.73
N GLY A 58 0.29 5.19 -10.79
CA GLY A 58 1.09 5.75 -9.69
C GLY A 58 0.29 5.88 -8.40
N GLN A 59 -0.95 6.39 -8.49
CA GLN A 59 -1.85 6.48 -7.34
C GLN A 59 -2.21 5.09 -6.79
N ARG A 60 -2.57 4.16 -7.68
CA ARG A 60 -2.89 2.78 -7.32
C ARG A 60 -1.70 2.08 -6.65
N SER A 61 -0.48 2.34 -7.12
CA SER A 61 0.75 1.77 -6.55
C SER A 61 0.96 2.16 -5.09
N VAL A 62 0.66 3.41 -4.71
CA VAL A 62 0.74 3.87 -3.31
C VAL A 62 -0.27 3.12 -2.43
N LEU A 63 -1.51 2.96 -2.89
CA LEU A 63 -2.51 2.20 -2.16
C LEU A 63 -2.13 0.72 -2.01
N LEU A 64 -1.64 0.09 -3.09
CA LEU A 64 -1.18 -1.30 -3.05
C LEU A 64 -0.01 -1.48 -2.07
N PHE A 65 0.90 -0.51 -2.01
CA PHE A 65 1.96 -0.48 -1.00
C PHE A 65 1.39 -0.46 0.43
N ILE A 66 0.44 0.43 0.73
CA ILE A 66 -0.24 0.47 2.04
C ILE A 66 -0.83 -0.90 2.35
N LYS A 67 -1.60 -1.49 1.44
CA LYS A 67 -2.22 -2.80 1.65
C LYS A 67 -1.20 -3.92 1.86
N SER A 68 -0.04 -3.86 1.19
CA SER A 68 1.05 -4.81 1.41
C SER A 68 1.62 -4.73 2.84
N MET A 69 1.64 -3.56 3.46
CA MET A 69 2.09 -3.38 4.84
C MET A 69 1.09 -3.98 5.86
N LEU A 70 -0.18 -4.14 5.46
CA LEU A 70 -1.24 -4.74 6.28
C LEU A 70 -1.30 -6.27 6.17
N GLN A 71 -0.71 -6.86 5.13
CA GLN A 71 -0.70 -8.30 4.97
C GLN A 71 0.16 -8.96 6.05
N LYS A 72 -0.35 -10.07 6.61
CA LYS A 72 0.47 -10.96 7.43
C LYS A 72 1.46 -11.66 6.51
N GLU A 73 2.71 -11.80 6.95
CA GLU A 73 3.72 -12.54 6.20
C GLU A 73 3.20 -13.97 5.97
N ASN A 74 2.93 -14.31 4.70
CA ASN A 74 2.58 -15.66 4.32
C ASN A 74 3.84 -16.53 4.43
N LYS A 75 3.99 -17.25 5.54
CA LYS A 75 5.10 -18.20 5.78
C LYS A 75 5.13 -19.41 4.81
N ASN A 76 4.24 -19.44 3.82
CA ASN A 76 4.01 -20.58 2.92
C ASN A 76 4.36 -20.31 1.45
N VAL A 77 5.05 -19.22 1.12
CA VAL A 77 5.63 -19.08 -0.22
C VAL A 77 6.90 -19.94 -0.25
N LYS A 78 6.75 -21.18 -0.72
CA LYS A 78 7.86 -22.10 -1.03
C LYS A 78 8.57 -21.68 -2.31
#